data_AF-A0A432ZHE9-F1
#
_entry.id   AF-A0A432ZHE9-F1
#
_cell.length_a   1.000
_cell.length_b   1.000
_cell.length_c   1.000
_cell.angle_alpha   90.00
_cell.angle_beta   90.00
_cell.angle_gamma   90.00
#
_symmetry.space_group_name_H-M   'P 1'
#
loop_
_entity.id
_entity.type
_entity.pdbx_description
1 polymer ?
#
loop_
_entity_poly.entity_id
_entity_poly.type
_entity_poly.pdbx_seq_one_letter_code
_entity_poly.pdbx_strand_id
1 'polypeptide(L)'
;MRLKVWLCNIFTLSELAQKLVKQYGSPISFQQLAAGTELKLAQPSGRKYGDIQPTLDDYPIDGPKHRTIFGQNALFNLLTMIISNRVDYTVDYQFMINFYNKLSPPNKQALLAFIPIIEYGQRPITGAIGCARNPWGKRAIEHINRNIEAITADPKLLKSLDFWLGPDRLLVDKDE
;
A
#
# COMPACT_ATOMS: atom_id res chain seq x y z
N MET A 1 -13.00 9.48 11.43
CA MET A 1 -11.53 9.58 11.56
C MET A 1 -10.90 9.19 10.25
N ARG A 2 -10.07 10.06 9.66
CA ARG A 2 -9.41 9.83 8.38
C ARG A 2 -7.93 10.19 8.53
N LEU A 3 -7.06 9.18 8.66
CA LEU A 3 -5.61 9.38 8.54
C LEU A 3 -5.31 9.42 7.05
N LYS A 4 -4.82 10.53 6.50
CA LYS A 4 -4.36 10.57 5.11
C LYS A 4 -3.10 9.68 5.02
N VAL A 5 -3.25 8.50 4.43
CA VAL A 5 -2.19 7.55 4.10
C VAL A 5 -1.71 7.85 2.69
N TRP A 6 -0.43 7.60 2.47
CA TRP A 6 0.26 7.74 1.20
C TRP A 6 -0.46 7.12 0.00
N LEU A 7 0.00 7.52 -1.18
CA LEU A 7 -0.40 6.96 -2.46
C LEU A 7 -0.16 5.45 -2.50
N CYS A 8 -1.14 4.72 -3.04
CA CYS A 8 -0.94 3.35 -3.44
C CYS A 8 -0.41 3.30 -4.86
N ASN A 9 0.60 2.46 -5.07
CA ASN A 9 1.33 2.33 -6.32
C ASN A 9 1.40 0.87 -6.74
N ILE A 10 1.77 0.64 -8.00
CA ILE A 10 2.22 -0.67 -8.48
C ILE A 10 3.69 -0.85 -8.09
N PHE A 11 4.04 -2.00 -7.51
CA PHE A 11 5.39 -2.38 -7.10
C PHE A 11 5.81 -3.57 -7.95
N THR A 12 6.97 -3.46 -8.59
CA THR A 12 7.48 -4.45 -9.53
C THR A 12 9.01 -4.34 -9.63
N LEU A 13 9.65 -5.24 -10.36
CA LEU A 13 11.04 -5.10 -10.75
C LEU A 13 11.27 -3.86 -11.62
N SER A 14 12.40 -3.18 -11.44
CA SER A 14 12.76 -1.96 -12.18
C SER A 14 12.71 -2.12 -13.70
N GLU A 15 13.18 -3.27 -14.22
CA GLU A 15 13.14 -3.55 -15.67
C GLU A 15 11.71 -3.73 -16.18
N LEU A 16 10.87 -4.47 -15.43
CA LEU A 16 9.47 -4.62 -15.78
C LEU A 16 8.74 -3.27 -15.66
N ALA A 17 9.08 -2.43 -14.69
CA ALA A 17 8.48 -1.11 -14.58
C ALA A 17 8.69 -0.27 -15.84
N GLN A 18 9.91 -0.25 -16.39
CA GLN A 18 10.20 0.47 -17.63
C GLN A 18 9.36 -0.04 -18.81
N LYS A 19 9.18 -1.37 -18.91
CA LYS A 19 8.33 -2.00 -19.93
C LYS A 19 6.87 -1.59 -19.76
N LEU A 20 6.35 -1.65 -18.54
CA LEU A 20 4.96 -1.26 -18.24
C LEU A 20 4.71 0.22 -18.52
N VAL A 21 5.62 1.11 -18.10
CA VAL A 21 5.49 2.56 -18.35
C VAL A 21 5.51 2.87 -19.84
N LYS A 22 6.35 2.18 -20.63
CA LYS A 22 6.38 2.35 -22.08
C LYS A 22 5.07 1.88 -22.75
N GLN A 23 4.44 0.84 -22.21
CA GLN A 23 3.23 0.25 -22.78
C GLN A 23 1.95 0.96 -22.35
N TYR A 24 1.84 1.37 -21.09
CA TYR A 24 0.61 1.86 -20.46
C TYR A 24 0.68 3.32 -20.01
N GLY A 25 1.87 3.94 -20.05
CA GLY A 25 2.09 5.30 -19.53
C GLY A 25 2.42 5.33 -18.04
N SER A 26 2.49 6.54 -17.47
CA SER A 26 2.65 6.78 -16.03
C SER A 26 1.94 8.09 -15.67
N PRO A 27 0.91 8.09 -14.80
CA PRO A 27 0.37 6.96 -14.04
C PRO A 27 -0.27 5.87 -14.92
N ILE A 28 -0.30 4.63 -14.43
CA ILE A 28 -0.94 3.47 -15.08
C ILE A 28 -2.36 3.30 -14.52
N SER A 29 -3.33 2.94 -15.38
CA SER A 29 -4.62 2.40 -14.90
C SER A 29 -4.42 1.00 -14.35
N PHE A 30 -4.70 0.83 -13.06
CA PHE A 30 -4.67 -0.49 -12.43
C PHE A 30 -5.67 -1.44 -13.10
N GLN A 31 -6.86 -0.95 -13.46
CA GLN A 31 -7.85 -1.76 -14.18
C GLN A 31 -7.31 -2.28 -15.52
N GLN A 32 -6.65 -1.43 -16.32
CA GLN A 32 -6.06 -1.85 -17.60
C GLN A 32 -4.92 -2.85 -17.40
N LEU A 33 -4.05 -2.62 -16.42
CA LEU A 33 -2.94 -3.51 -16.13
C LEU A 33 -3.43 -4.88 -15.66
N ALA A 34 -4.39 -4.90 -14.74
CA ALA A 34 -4.94 -6.13 -14.17
C ALA A 34 -5.73 -6.94 -15.22
N ALA A 35 -6.40 -6.27 -16.17
CA ALA A 35 -7.09 -6.95 -17.28
C ALA A 35 -6.12 -7.68 -18.24
N GLY A 36 -4.83 -7.31 -18.22
CA GLY A 36 -3.79 -7.97 -19.01
C GLY A 36 -3.60 -9.44 -18.63
N THR A 37 -3.31 -10.29 -19.63
CA THR A 37 -3.24 -11.74 -19.43
C THR A 37 -1.86 -12.26 -19.02
N GLU A 38 -0.79 -11.49 -19.12
CA GLU A 38 0.55 -12.05 -19.01
C GLU A 38 1.19 -11.90 -17.63
N LEU A 39 0.62 -11.08 -16.75
CA LEU A 39 1.21 -10.71 -15.47
C LEU A 39 0.52 -11.40 -14.29
N LYS A 40 1.33 -11.78 -13.31
CA LYS A 40 0.90 -12.38 -12.04
C LYS A 40 0.90 -11.31 -10.97
N LEU A 41 -0.30 -10.95 -10.54
CA LEU A 41 -0.54 -10.11 -9.38
C LEU A 41 -0.45 -10.95 -8.10
N ALA A 42 0.10 -10.37 -7.05
CA ALA A 42 -0.04 -10.94 -5.72
C ALA A 42 -0.29 -9.85 -4.67
N GLN A 43 -1.00 -10.21 -3.60
CA GLN A 43 -1.32 -9.28 -2.50
C GLN A 43 -1.28 -9.97 -1.14
N PRO A 44 -0.97 -9.26 -0.05
CA PRO A 44 -1.10 -9.78 1.31
C PRO A 44 -2.57 -10.02 1.67
N SER A 45 -2.84 -11.13 2.36
CA SER A 45 -4.19 -11.47 2.82
C SER A 45 -4.77 -10.39 3.75
N GLY A 46 -6.04 -10.06 3.53
CA GLY A 46 -6.79 -9.12 4.35
C GLY A 46 -6.43 -7.65 4.16
N ARG A 47 -5.45 -7.31 3.30
CA ARG A 47 -5.14 -5.93 2.95
C ARG A 47 -6.20 -5.38 1.99
N LYS A 48 -6.60 -4.14 2.24
CA LYS A 48 -7.58 -3.42 1.41
C LYS A 48 -6.95 -2.18 0.81
N TYR A 49 -7.43 -1.79 -0.38
CA TYR A 49 -6.84 -0.73 -1.20
C TYR A 49 -7.89 0.29 -1.71
N GLY A 50 -8.95 0.58 -0.95
CA GLY A 50 -9.88 1.67 -1.32
C GLY A 50 -10.44 1.57 -2.75
N ASP A 51 -10.22 2.60 -3.56
CA ASP A 51 -10.84 2.78 -4.89
C ASP A 51 -10.54 1.64 -5.88
N ILE A 52 -9.39 0.98 -5.80
CA ILE A 52 -9.06 -0.17 -6.69
C ILE A 52 -9.56 -1.52 -6.13
N GLN A 53 -10.14 -1.53 -4.93
CA GLN A 53 -10.58 -2.77 -4.29
C GLN A 53 -11.61 -3.55 -5.12
N PRO A 54 -12.62 -2.92 -5.76
CA PRO A 54 -13.55 -3.66 -6.61
C PRO A 54 -12.84 -4.42 -7.73
N THR A 55 -11.90 -3.76 -8.42
CA THR A 55 -11.07 -4.40 -9.45
C THR A 55 -10.27 -5.57 -8.88
N LEU A 56 -9.72 -5.46 -7.67
CA LEU A 56 -9.00 -6.56 -7.02
C LEU A 56 -9.91 -7.74 -6.66
N ASP A 57 -11.14 -7.46 -6.24
CA ASP A 57 -12.11 -8.47 -5.80
C ASP A 57 -12.66 -9.28 -7.00
N ASP A 58 -12.57 -8.75 -8.24
CA ASP A 58 -12.92 -9.47 -9.47
C ASP A 58 -11.93 -10.60 -9.81
N TYR A 59 -10.72 -10.61 -9.22
CA TYR A 59 -9.75 -11.68 -9.44
C TYR A 59 -9.93 -12.80 -8.42
N PRO A 60 -10.14 -14.06 -8.86
CA PRO A 60 -10.29 -15.16 -7.93
C PRO A 60 -9.04 -15.31 -7.05
N ILE A 61 -9.28 -15.50 -5.75
CA ILE A 61 -8.24 -15.85 -4.78
C ILE A 61 -7.51 -17.11 -5.28
N ASP A 62 -6.18 -17.04 -5.36
CA ASP A 62 -5.29 -18.12 -5.80
C ASP A 62 -5.51 -18.64 -7.23
N GLY A 63 -6.12 -17.82 -8.10
CA GLY A 63 -6.17 -18.07 -9.54
C GLY A 63 -4.77 -18.15 -10.20
N PRO A 64 -4.68 -18.55 -11.48
CA PRO A 64 -3.39 -18.72 -12.16
C PRO A 64 -2.54 -17.43 -12.23
N LYS A 65 -3.17 -16.26 -12.10
CA LYS A 65 -2.55 -14.92 -12.23
C LYS A 65 -2.73 -14.05 -10.98
N HIS A 66 -3.32 -14.60 -9.92
CA HIS A 66 -3.53 -13.89 -8.67
C HIS A 66 -3.12 -14.78 -7.50
N ARG A 67 -2.23 -14.31 -6.63
CA ARG A 67 -1.79 -15.03 -5.44
C ARG A 67 -2.07 -14.24 -4.18
N THR A 68 -2.65 -14.89 -3.18
CA THR A 68 -2.77 -14.29 -1.86
C THR A 68 -1.66 -14.80 -0.95
N ILE A 69 -0.90 -13.88 -0.36
CA ILE A 69 0.22 -14.22 0.54
C ILE A 69 -0.26 -14.10 1.98
N PHE A 70 -0.12 -15.19 2.74
CA PHE A 70 -0.53 -15.27 4.15
C PHE A 70 0.67 -15.19 5.11
N GLY A 71 0.38 -14.94 6.39
CA GLY A 71 1.34 -14.94 7.47
C GLY A 71 1.84 -13.55 7.88
N GLN A 72 2.53 -13.49 9.03
CA GLN A 72 2.96 -12.22 9.64
C GLN A 72 3.94 -11.43 8.75
N ASN A 73 4.74 -12.13 7.94
CA ASN A 73 5.73 -11.53 7.03
C ASN A 73 5.22 -11.44 5.58
N ALA A 74 3.90 -11.46 5.36
CA ALA A 74 3.32 -11.54 4.00
C ALA A 74 3.88 -10.49 3.03
N LEU A 75 4.05 -9.23 3.46
CA LEU A 75 4.66 -8.19 2.62
C LEU A 75 6.11 -8.53 2.25
N PHE A 76 6.94 -8.86 3.23
CA PHE A 76 8.36 -9.12 2.99
C PHE A 76 8.55 -10.33 2.05
N ASN A 77 7.75 -11.36 2.27
CA ASN A 77 7.69 -12.54 1.41
C ASN A 77 7.25 -12.17 -0.01
N LEU A 78 6.21 -11.34 -0.14
CA LEU A 78 5.71 -10.87 -1.43
C LEU A 78 6.77 -10.09 -2.22
N LEU A 79 7.45 -9.14 -1.59
CA LEU A 79 8.52 -8.39 -2.26
C LEU A 79 9.71 -9.29 -2.62
N THR A 80 10.02 -10.30 -1.79
CA THR A 80 11.01 -11.33 -2.13
C THR A 80 10.57 -12.19 -3.31
N MET A 81 9.27 -12.47 -3.45
CA MET A 81 8.71 -13.19 -4.60
C MET A 81 8.81 -12.38 -5.90
N ILE A 82 8.63 -11.05 -5.85
CA ILE A 82 8.89 -10.15 -6.99
C ILE A 82 10.37 -10.22 -7.39
N ILE A 83 11.28 -10.08 -6.41
CA ILE A 83 12.73 -10.12 -6.67
C ILE A 83 13.18 -11.48 -7.25
N SER A 84 12.50 -12.57 -6.90
CA SER A 84 12.78 -13.91 -7.42
C SER A 84 11.95 -14.28 -8.65
N ASN A 85 11.27 -13.31 -9.28
CA ASN A 85 10.48 -13.46 -10.50
C ASN A 85 9.37 -14.53 -10.40
N ARG A 86 8.81 -14.73 -9.19
CA ARG A 86 7.71 -15.68 -8.93
C ARG A 86 6.34 -15.03 -9.10
N VAL A 87 6.26 -13.73 -8.89
CA VAL A 87 5.12 -12.86 -9.15
C VAL A 87 5.66 -11.60 -9.83
N ASP A 88 4.84 -10.99 -10.67
CA ASP A 88 5.31 -9.89 -11.52
C ASP A 88 5.14 -8.55 -10.81
N TYR A 89 4.02 -8.37 -10.10
CA TYR A 89 3.76 -7.13 -9.38
C TYR A 89 2.81 -7.30 -8.18
N THR A 90 2.81 -6.28 -7.31
CA THR A 90 1.78 -6.06 -6.28
C THR A 90 1.31 -4.62 -6.34
N VAL A 91 0.19 -4.33 -5.67
CA VAL A 91 -0.18 -2.98 -5.26
C VAL A 91 0.05 -2.83 -3.76
N ASP A 92 0.66 -1.72 -3.35
CA ASP A 92 0.87 -1.43 -1.93
C ASP A 92 0.94 0.06 -1.62
N TYR A 93 1.01 0.40 -0.35
CA TYR A 93 1.23 1.77 0.10
C TYR A 93 2.70 2.14 -0.01
N GLN A 94 3.01 3.34 -0.51
CA GLN A 94 4.40 3.78 -0.74
C GLN A 94 5.33 3.60 0.46
N PHE A 95 4.85 3.84 1.68
CA PHE A 95 5.65 3.69 2.90
C PHE A 95 6.16 2.26 3.15
N MET A 96 5.57 1.24 2.51
CA MET A 96 6.00 -0.14 2.64
C MET A 96 7.38 -0.40 2.02
N ILE A 97 7.83 0.41 1.06
CA ILE A 97 9.22 0.38 0.59
C ILE A 97 10.17 0.87 1.68
N ASN A 98 9.85 1.95 2.39
CA ASN A 98 10.71 2.45 3.46
C ASN A 98 10.87 1.41 4.56
N PHE A 99 9.77 0.72 4.89
CA PHE A 99 9.80 -0.43 5.77
C PHE A 99 10.67 -1.58 5.22
N TYR A 100 10.46 -1.98 3.97
CA TYR A 100 11.23 -3.07 3.34
C TYR A 100 12.73 -2.74 3.28
N ASN A 101 13.11 -1.57 2.76
CA ASN A 101 14.50 -1.15 2.63
C ASN A 101 15.23 -1.08 3.97
N LYS A 102 14.54 -0.66 5.04
CA LYS A 102 15.13 -0.64 6.39
C LYS A 102 15.41 -2.04 6.95
N LEU A 103 14.66 -3.05 6.51
CA LEU A 103 14.76 -4.41 7.04
C LEU A 103 15.49 -5.39 6.10
N SER A 104 15.63 -5.04 4.82
CA SER A 104 16.30 -5.86 3.81
C SER A 104 17.80 -5.58 3.74
N PRO A 105 18.61 -6.62 3.41
CA PRO A 105 20.02 -6.42 3.09
C PRO A 105 20.24 -5.35 2.01
N PRO A 106 21.31 -4.53 2.09
CA PRO A 106 21.53 -3.37 1.20
C PRO A 106 21.52 -3.69 -0.31
N ASN A 107 21.91 -4.91 -0.68
CA ASN A 107 22.06 -5.34 -2.07
C ASN A 107 20.73 -5.66 -2.81
N LYS A 108 19.57 -5.63 -2.13
CA LYS A 108 18.27 -5.98 -2.74
C LYS A 108 17.35 -4.77 -3.01
N GLN A 109 17.78 -3.58 -2.60
CA GLN A 109 16.94 -2.36 -2.60
C GLN A 109 16.82 -1.74 -4.01
N ALA A 110 17.87 -1.87 -4.84
CA ALA A 110 17.91 -1.29 -6.18
C ALA A 110 17.05 -2.02 -7.24
N LEU A 111 16.41 -3.13 -6.88
CA LEU A 111 15.71 -4.00 -7.84
C LEU A 111 14.22 -3.66 -8.00
N LEU A 112 13.64 -2.89 -7.09
CA LEU A 112 12.21 -2.59 -7.09
C LEU A 112 11.96 -1.15 -7.56
N ALA A 113 10.90 -0.98 -8.34
CA ALA A 113 10.39 0.32 -8.78
C ALA A 113 8.89 0.45 -8.49
N PHE A 114 8.45 1.70 -8.43
CA PHE A 114 7.05 2.07 -8.21
C PHE A 114 6.49 2.78 -9.43
N ILE A 115 5.22 2.50 -9.74
CA ILE A 115 4.48 3.21 -10.78
C ILE A 115 3.19 3.76 -10.18
N PRO A 116 2.94 5.08 -10.28
CA PRO A 116 1.70 5.69 -9.85
C PRO A 116 0.47 5.07 -10.52
N ILE A 117 -0.61 4.93 -9.73
CA ILE A 117 -1.89 4.40 -10.18
C ILE A 117 -2.85 5.56 -10.46
N ILE A 118 -3.44 5.61 -11.67
CA ILE A 118 -4.27 6.75 -12.10
C ILE A 118 -5.54 6.89 -11.26
N GLU A 119 -6.08 5.77 -10.78
CA GLU A 119 -7.28 5.73 -9.96
C GLU A 119 -7.14 6.56 -8.68
N TYR A 120 -5.93 6.69 -8.12
CA TYR A 120 -5.69 7.58 -6.98
C TYR A 120 -5.24 8.99 -7.40
N GLY A 121 -4.51 9.12 -8.51
CA GLY A 121 -3.89 10.39 -8.90
C GLY A 121 -2.95 10.88 -7.79
N GLN A 122 -3.23 12.08 -7.24
CA GLN A 122 -2.53 12.64 -6.07
C GLN A 122 -3.34 12.49 -4.76
N ARG A 123 -4.45 11.75 -4.77
CA ARG A 123 -5.33 11.62 -3.60
C ARG A 123 -4.75 10.61 -2.61
N PRO A 124 -4.54 10.98 -1.34
CA PRO A 124 -4.13 10.04 -0.30
C PRO A 124 -5.24 9.02 -0.04
N ILE A 125 -4.86 7.78 0.28
CA ILE A 125 -5.81 6.78 0.77
C ILE A 125 -6.12 7.08 2.23
N THR A 126 -7.38 7.05 2.61
CA THR A 126 -7.75 7.27 4.01
C THR A 126 -7.60 6.00 4.84
N GLY A 127 -6.75 6.05 5.86
CA GLY A 127 -6.67 5.08 6.95
C GLY A 127 -7.63 5.41 8.10
N ALA A 128 -8.00 4.38 8.87
CA ALA A 128 -8.85 4.52 10.05
C ALA A 128 -8.44 3.51 11.13
N ILE A 129 -8.81 3.80 12.37
CA ILE A 129 -8.72 2.89 13.51
C ILE A 129 -10.02 2.10 13.54
N GLY A 130 -9.89 0.78 13.44
CA GLY A 130 -11.01 -0.13 13.64
C GLY A 130 -11.25 -0.36 15.14
N CYS A 131 -12.51 -0.31 15.56
CA CYS A 131 -12.93 -0.72 16.90
C CYS A 131 -13.98 -1.83 16.80
N ALA A 132 -14.05 -2.67 17.84
CA ALA A 132 -15.04 -3.73 17.92
C ALA A 132 -16.47 -3.15 17.84
N ARG A 133 -17.39 -3.84 17.18
CA ARG A 133 -18.80 -3.43 17.03
C ARG A 133 -19.60 -3.76 18.31
N ASN A 134 -19.23 -3.16 19.43
CA ASN A 134 -19.89 -3.34 20.71
C ASN A 134 -19.87 -2.02 21.53
N PRO A 135 -20.57 -1.93 22.67
CA PRO A 135 -20.63 -0.70 23.45
C PRO A 135 -19.27 -0.18 23.92
N TRP A 136 -18.32 -1.08 24.19
CA TRP A 136 -16.96 -0.68 24.55
C TRP A 136 -16.24 -0.03 23.36
N GLY A 137 -16.29 -0.65 22.18
CA GLY A 137 -15.63 -0.14 20.98
C GLY A 137 -16.21 1.19 20.52
N LYS A 138 -17.53 1.40 20.69
CA LYS A 138 -18.17 2.70 20.45
C LYS A 138 -17.62 3.79 21.39
N ARG A 139 -17.52 3.51 22.69
CA ARG A 139 -16.92 4.46 23.64
C ARG A 139 -15.44 4.73 23.35
N ALA A 140 -14.70 3.69 22.97
CA ALA A 140 -13.28 3.80 22.64
C ALA A 140 -13.06 4.71 21.42
N ILE A 141 -13.78 4.49 20.31
CA ILE A 141 -13.62 5.33 19.12
C ILE A 141 -14.11 6.76 19.34
N GLU A 142 -15.15 6.97 20.15
CA GLU A 142 -15.61 8.30 20.54
C GLU A 142 -14.53 9.05 21.34
N HIS A 143 -13.86 8.37 22.28
CA HIS A 143 -12.76 8.95 23.04
C HIS A 143 -11.57 9.30 22.16
N ILE A 144 -11.18 8.40 21.24
CA ILE A 144 -10.10 8.64 20.28
C ILE A 144 -10.45 9.84 19.38
N ASN A 145 -11.65 9.87 18.82
CA ASN A 145 -12.10 10.94 17.93
C ASN A 145 -12.07 12.31 18.62
N ARG A 146 -12.49 12.41 19.89
CA ARG A 146 -12.45 13.66 20.65
C ARG A 146 -11.04 14.19 20.91
N ASN A 147 -10.03 13.31 20.95
CA ASN A 147 -8.65 13.66 21.25
C ASN A 147 -7.75 13.60 20.01
N ILE A 148 -8.31 13.44 18.81
CA ILE A 148 -7.54 13.10 17.62
C ILE A 148 -6.52 14.18 17.26
N GLU A 149 -6.89 15.46 17.42
CA GLU A 149 -5.99 16.58 17.14
C GLU A 149 -4.75 16.53 18.03
N ALA A 150 -4.95 16.35 19.34
CA ALA A 150 -3.86 16.21 20.30
C ALA A 150 -2.99 14.97 20.01
N ILE A 151 -3.60 13.85 19.63
CA ILE A 151 -2.88 12.63 19.24
C ILE A 151 -2.03 12.87 17.99
N THR A 152 -2.59 13.48 16.94
CA THR A 152 -1.89 13.74 15.68
C THR A 152 -0.79 14.79 15.80
N ALA A 153 -0.87 15.67 16.79
CA ALA A 153 0.15 16.66 17.11
C ALA A 153 1.22 16.14 18.09
N ASP A 154 1.08 14.92 18.63
CA ASP A 154 2.04 14.36 19.60
C ASP A 154 3.44 14.21 18.95
N PRO A 155 4.48 14.86 19.50
CA PRO A 155 5.85 14.77 18.97
C PRO A 155 6.39 13.33 18.90
N LYS A 156 5.97 12.44 19.81
CA LYS A 156 6.37 11.03 19.79
C LYS A 156 5.76 10.28 18.62
N LEU A 157 4.49 10.57 18.31
CA LEU A 157 3.83 10.01 17.14
C LEU A 157 4.51 10.53 15.88
N LEU A 158 4.69 11.86 15.76
CA LEU A 158 5.34 12.48 14.60
C LEU A 158 6.73 11.87 14.35
N LYS A 159 7.57 11.76 15.39
CA LYS A 159 8.89 11.11 15.29
C LYS A 159 8.81 9.65 14.82
N SER A 160 7.81 8.91 15.26
CA SER A 160 7.59 7.52 14.83
C SER A 160 7.15 7.46 13.38
N LEU A 161 6.26 8.36 12.96
CA LEU A 161 5.82 8.47 11.57
C LEU A 161 7.00 8.87 10.66
N ASP A 162 7.83 9.83 11.06
CA ASP A 162 8.98 10.26 10.27
C ASP A 162 10.01 9.13 10.14
N PHE A 163 10.21 8.34 11.20
CA PHE A 163 11.12 7.20 11.18
C PHE A 163 10.67 6.10 10.20
N TRP A 164 9.38 5.75 10.18
CA TRP A 164 8.84 4.65 9.38
C TRP A 164 8.41 5.06 7.98
N LEU A 165 7.77 6.21 7.87
CA LEU A 165 7.17 6.71 6.64
C LEU A 165 8.13 7.61 5.86
N GLY A 166 9.15 8.19 6.52
CA GLY A 166 10.07 9.14 5.92
C GLY A 166 9.60 10.59 6.06
N PRO A 167 10.50 11.57 5.82
CA PRO A 167 10.23 12.99 6.01
C PRO A 167 9.25 13.57 4.97
N ASP A 168 9.18 13.00 3.76
CA ASP A 168 8.34 13.48 2.66
C ASP A 168 6.86 13.06 2.79
N ARG A 169 6.44 12.62 3.98
CA ARG A 169 5.08 12.15 4.20
C ARG A 169 4.07 13.26 4.02
N LEU A 170 2.97 12.92 3.35
CA LEU A 170 1.80 13.78 3.29
C LEU A 170 1.39 14.13 4.72
N LEU A 171 1.42 15.42 5.02
CA LEU A 171 0.92 15.92 6.27
C LEU A 171 -0.60 15.78 6.27
N VAL A 172 -1.15 15.47 7.44
CA VAL A 172 -2.60 15.44 7.61
C VAL A 172 -3.06 16.89 7.58
N ASP A 173 -3.48 17.38 6.40
CA ASP A 173 -4.11 18.70 6.31
C ASP A 173 -5.37 18.72 7.17
N LYS A 174 -5.55 19.84 7.88
CA LYS A 174 -6.57 20.05 8.89
C LYS A 174 -7.99 20.22 8.36
N ASP A 175 -8.16 20.32 7.04
CA ASP A 175 -9.43 20.69 6.42
C ASP A 175 -9.90 19.61 5.43
N GLU A 176 -10.83 18.76 5.91
CA GLU A 176 -11.98 18.15 5.20
C GLU A 176 -12.74 17.15 6.10
#